data_AF-A0A9D4T9K8-F1
#
_entry.id   AF-A0A9D4T9K8-F1
#
_cell.length_a   1.000
_cell.length_b   1.000
_cell.length_c   1.000
_cell.angle_alpha   90.00
_cell.angle_beta   90.00
_cell.angle_gamma   90.00
#
_symmetry.space_group_name_H-M   'P 1'
#
loop_
_entity.id
_entity.type
_entity.pdbx_description
1 polymer ?
#
loop_
_entity_poly.entity_id
_entity_poly.type
_entity_poly.pdbx_seq_one_letter_code
_entity_poly.pdbx_strand_id
1 'polypeptide(L)'
;MCSECLKIPGRAFDITYIRLKFHSMRPESFAVYKRTRPGSPWVPYQYYSSTCHDTYGLQSSTYATRDDETKALCTGEYSGLSPLSGGNVAFSTLEGRPSAFHFEHSKLLQVSHRGAPFSLSRYNATSRGRCKGEKRPPKS
;
A
#
# COMPACT_ATOMS: atom_id res chain seq x y z
N MET A 1 20.32 -0.96 3.01
CA MET A 1 20.08 -1.92 1.89
C MET A 1 18.95 -2.87 2.29
N CYS A 2 18.35 -3.54 1.29
CA CYS A 2 17.18 -4.43 1.33
C CYS A 2 15.80 -3.76 1.21
N SER A 3 15.50 -3.27 0.00
CA SER A 3 14.13 -3.28 -0.54
C SER A 3 13.96 -4.56 -1.35
N GLU A 4 13.57 -5.66 -0.70
CA GLU A 4 13.03 -6.81 -1.45
C GLU A 4 11.62 -6.44 -1.91
N CYS A 5 11.42 -6.41 -3.23
CA CYS A 5 10.14 -6.07 -3.84
C CYS A 5 9.54 -7.31 -4.51
N LEU A 6 8.39 -7.78 -4.02
CA LEU A 6 7.63 -8.82 -4.70
C LEU A 6 6.80 -8.17 -5.81
N LYS A 7 7.18 -8.42 -7.06
CA LYS A 7 6.46 -7.94 -8.25
C LYS A 7 5.58 -9.06 -8.77
N ILE A 8 4.32 -8.77 -9.01
CA ILE A 8 3.38 -9.70 -9.65
C ILE A 8 3.28 -9.32 -11.13
N PRO A 9 3.91 -10.06 -12.07
CA PRO A 9 3.74 -9.81 -13.51
C PRO A 9 2.33 -10.20 -13.96
N GLY A 10 1.64 -9.36 -14.73
CA GLY A 10 0.29 -9.65 -15.16
C GLY A 10 -0.38 -8.57 -16.02
N ARG A 11 -1.56 -8.89 -16.54
CA ARG A 11 -2.46 -7.99 -17.26
C ARG A 11 -3.24 -7.09 -16.28
N ALA A 12 -4.08 -6.20 -16.78
CA ALA A 12 -4.97 -5.39 -15.93
C ALA A 12 -6.10 -6.26 -15.34
N PHE A 13 -6.38 -6.09 -14.05
CA PHE A 13 -7.43 -6.80 -13.33
C PHE A 13 -8.25 -5.84 -12.46
N ASP A 14 -9.52 -6.18 -12.26
CA ASP A 14 -10.39 -5.57 -11.24
C ASP A 14 -10.07 -6.22 -9.89
N ILE A 15 -9.51 -5.45 -8.96
CA ILE A 15 -8.92 -6.01 -7.74
C ILE A 15 -9.73 -5.59 -6.53
N THR A 16 -10.45 -6.54 -5.97
CA THR A 16 -11.27 -6.32 -4.76
C THR A 16 -10.43 -6.37 -3.49
N TYR A 17 -9.53 -7.35 -3.39
CA TYR A 17 -8.68 -7.51 -2.22
C TYR A 17 -7.32 -8.12 -2.59
N ILE A 18 -6.32 -7.80 -1.77
CA ILE A 18 -4.97 -8.38 -1.81
C ILE A 18 -4.74 -9.03 -0.46
N ARG A 19 -4.41 -10.33 -0.45
CA ARG A 19 -4.04 -11.06 0.76
C ARG A 19 -2.56 -11.44 0.70
N LEU A 20 -1.82 -11.02 1.71
CA LEU A 20 -0.42 -11.37 1.90
C LEU A 20 -0.32 -12.37 3.05
N LYS A 21 0.26 -13.53 2.78
CA LYS A 21 0.55 -14.56 3.78
C LYS A 21 2.05 -14.62 3.98
N PHE A 22 2.51 -14.20 5.15
CA PHE A 22 3.91 -14.23 5.52
C PHE A 22 4.24 -15.58 6.16
N HIS A 23 5.25 -16.26 5.62
CA HIS A 23 5.79 -17.49 6.22
C HIS A 23 6.64 -17.20 7.47
N SER A 24 7.19 -15.99 7.56
CA SER A 24 7.97 -15.48 8.69
C SER A 24 7.20 -14.35 9.42
N MET A 25 7.85 -13.74 10.42
CA MET A 25 7.34 -12.55 11.10
C MET A 25 6.99 -11.45 10.10
N ARG A 26 5.87 -10.76 10.34
CA ARG A 26 5.50 -9.61 9.53
C ARG A 26 6.55 -8.51 9.66
N PRO A 27 6.90 -7.82 8.57
CA PRO A 27 7.78 -6.66 8.67
C PRO A 27 7.09 -5.54 9.46
N GLU A 28 7.88 -4.79 10.24
CA GLU A 28 7.39 -3.63 11.00
C GLU A 28 6.79 -2.57 10.07
N SER A 29 7.41 -2.37 8.90
CA SER A 29 6.94 -1.41 7.90
C SER A 29 6.99 -1.98 6.48
N PHE A 30 5.92 -1.79 5.71
CA PHE A 30 5.88 -2.15 4.30
C PHE A 30 4.83 -1.33 3.55
N ALA A 31 4.91 -1.34 2.23
CA ALA A 31 4.03 -0.57 1.36
C ALA A 31 3.57 -1.40 0.16
N VAL A 32 2.31 -1.22 -0.21
CA VAL A 32 1.71 -1.82 -1.39
C VAL A 32 1.67 -0.75 -2.47
N TYR A 33 2.33 -1.02 -3.59
CA TYR A 33 2.32 -0.18 -4.78
C TYR A 33 1.54 -0.84 -5.90
N LYS A 34 0.93 -0.01 -6.73
CA LYS A 34 0.21 -0.46 -7.92
C LYS A 34 0.59 0.38 -9.13
N ARG A 35 0.16 -0.09 -10.29
CA ARG A 35 0.34 0.61 -11.56
C ARG A 35 -0.91 0.40 -12.39
N THR A 36 -1.44 1.45 -13.01
CA THR A 36 -2.65 1.32 -13.85
C THR A 36 -2.35 0.82 -15.26
N ARG A 37 -1.15 1.08 -15.78
CA ARG A 37 -0.73 0.69 -17.14
C ARG A 37 0.73 0.21 -17.15
N PRO A 38 1.08 -0.79 -17.97
CA PRO A 38 2.48 -1.02 -18.32
C PRO A 38 3.10 0.29 -18.84
N GLY A 39 4.28 0.67 -18.34
CA GLY A 39 4.97 1.95 -18.60
C GLY A 39 4.74 3.08 -17.58
N SER A 40 3.63 3.16 -16.83
CA SER A 40 3.33 4.29 -15.94
C SER A 40 4.16 4.34 -14.63
N PRO A 41 4.20 5.41 -13.83
CA PRO A 41 4.86 5.35 -12.53
C PRO A 41 4.13 4.40 -11.56
N TRP A 42 4.89 3.77 -10.65
CA TRP A 42 4.30 3.07 -9.51
C TRP A 42 3.69 4.09 -8.56
N VAL A 43 2.41 3.89 -8.22
CA VAL A 43 1.69 4.74 -7.29
C VAL A 43 1.45 3.97 -5.98
N PRO A 44 1.60 4.61 -4.82
CA PRO A 44 1.33 3.97 -3.55
C PRO A 44 -0.16 3.69 -3.43
N TYR A 45 -0.50 2.53 -2.89
CA TYR A 45 -1.89 2.13 -2.69
C TYR A 45 -2.26 2.05 -1.21
N GLN A 46 -1.37 1.49 -0.38
CA GLN A 46 -1.54 1.37 1.05
C GLN A 46 -0.18 1.30 1.75
N TYR A 47 -0.07 1.96 2.90
CA TYR A 47 1.07 1.90 3.78
C TYR A 47 0.72 1.17 5.08
N TYR A 48 1.68 0.40 5.56
CA TYR A 48 1.62 -0.27 6.85
C TYR A 48 2.86 0.07 7.66
N SER A 49 2.67 0.71 8.81
CA SER A 49 3.73 1.07 9.75
C SER A 49 3.12 1.47 11.09
N SER A 50 3.74 1.06 12.20
CA SER A 50 3.44 1.59 13.54
C SER A 50 3.84 3.07 13.66
N THR A 51 4.85 3.49 12.89
CA THR A 51 5.42 4.83 12.86
C THR A 51 5.15 5.52 11.51
N CYS A 52 3.89 5.53 11.07
CA CYS A 52 3.46 6.12 9.79
C CYS A 52 4.04 7.51 9.52
N HIS A 53 4.06 8.37 10.55
CA HIS A 53 4.56 9.73 10.45
C HIS A 53 6.08 9.76 10.19
N ASP A 54 6.85 8.94 10.93
CA ASP A 54 8.31 8.97 10.85
C ASP A 54 8.84 8.20 9.63
N THR A 55 8.15 7.13 9.23
CA THR A 55 8.54 6.29 8.10
C THR A 55 8.10 6.86 6.75
N TYR A 56 6.87 7.37 6.65
CA TYR A 56 6.27 7.80 5.39
C TYR A 56 5.87 9.28 5.37
N GLY A 57 5.96 10.00 6.49
CA GLY A 57 5.46 11.38 6.59
C GLY A 57 3.93 11.47 6.55
N LEU A 58 3.23 10.38 6.84
CA LEU A 58 1.78 10.29 6.77
C LEU A 58 1.17 10.16 8.16
N GLN A 59 0.02 10.78 8.38
CA GLN A 59 -0.77 10.53 9.57
C GLN A 59 -1.37 9.11 9.52
N SER A 60 -1.41 8.44 10.67
CA SER A 60 -2.08 7.14 10.79
C SER A 60 -3.58 7.34 10.61
N SER A 61 -4.14 6.75 9.57
CA SER A 61 -5.58 6.78 9.28
C SER A 61 -5.98 5.53 8.52
N THR A 62 -7.10 4.93 8.92
CA THR A 62 -7.77 3.83 8.21
C THR A 62 -8.92 4.33 7.34
N TYR A 63 -9.26 5.62 7.41
CA TYR A 63 -10.36 6.22 6.65
C TYR A 63 -9.85 7.31 5.69
N ALA A 64 -10.36 7.27 4.46
CA ALA A 64 -10.14 8.31 3.46
C ALA A 64 -11.23 9.39 3.58
N THR A 65 -10.85 10.64 3.34
CA THR A 65 -11.81 11.73 3.19
C THR A 65 -12.51 11.66 1.83
N ARG A 66 -13.68 12.29 1.71
CA ARG A 66 -14.44 12.33 0.44
C ARG A 66 -13.67 13.00 -0.69
N ASP A 67 -12.80 13.95 -0.37
CA ASP A 67 -12.01 14.67 -1.37
C ASP A 67 -10.81 13.86 -1.88
N ASP A 68 -10.28 12.93 -1.06
CA ASP A 68 -9.04 12.18 -1.32
C ASP A 68 -9.27 10.66 -1.30
N GLU A 69 -10.39 10.21 -1.88
CA GLU A 69 -10.77 8.79 -1.88
C GLU A 69 -9.83 7.87 -2.65
N THR A 70 -8.82 8.35 -3.36
CA THR A 70 -7.82 7.51 -4.04
C THR A 70 -6.46 7.52 -3.35
N LYS A 71 -6.31 8.32 -2.28
CA LYS A 71 -5.08 8.47 -1.53
C LYS A 71 -4.69 7.17 -0.83
N ALA A 72 -3.38 6.94 -0.75
CA ALA A 72 -2.81 5.86 0.04
C ALA A 72 -2.92 6.20 1.52
N LEU A 73 -3.55 5.31 2.28
CA LEU A 73 -3.70 5.43 3.72
C LEU A 73 -2.51 4.77 4.42
N CYS A 74 -2.30 5.07 5.70
CA CYS A 74 -1.28 4.43 6.51
C CYS A 74 -1.88 3.91 7.81
N THR A 75 -1.66 2.64 8.13
CA THR A 75 -2.17 2.01 9.36
C THR A 75 -1.12 1.14 10.03
N GLY A 76 -1.13 1.11 11.37
CA GLY A 76 -0.25 0.28 12.18
C GLY A 76 -0.82 -1.10 12.55
N GLU A 77 -2.05 -1.42 12.13
CA GLU A 77 -2.75 -2.64 12.57
C GLU A 77 -2.01 -3.95 12.25
N TYR A 78 -1.16 -3.95 11.22
CA TYR A 78 -0.39 -5.12 10.80
C TYR A 78 1.12 -5.00 10.99
N SER A 79 1.57 -3.98 11.73
CA SER A 79 2.99 -3.74 12.04
C SER A 79 3.50 -4.50 13.27
N GLY A 80 2.62 -5.26 13.94
CA GLY A 80 2.98 -6.09 15.07
C GLY A 80 3.82 -7.32 14.67
N LEU A 81 4.79 -7.66 15.53
CA LEU A 81 5.67 -8.82 15.40
C LEU A 81 4.93 -10.16 15.53
N SER A 82 3.72 -10.15 16.10
CA SER A 82 2.86 -11.33 16.23
C SER A 82 1.88 -11.40 15.06
N PRO A 83 1.62 -12.59 14.49
CA PRO A 83 2.22 -13.88 14.83
C PRO A 83 3.62 -14.06 14.22
N LEU A 84 4.46 -14.86 14.88
CA LEU A 84 5.85 -15.11 14.44
C LEU A 84 5.94 -15.87 13.11
N SER A 85 4.86 -16.57 12.74
CA SER A 85 4.68 -17.24 11.44
C SER A 85 3.19 -17.27 11.10
N GLY A 86 2.85 -17.34 9.81
CA GLY A 86 1.45 -17.38 9.36
C GLY A 86 0.73 -16.04 9.47
N GLY A 87 1.48 -14.93 9.53
CA GLY A 87 0.90 -13.59 9.53
C GLY A 87 0.10 -13.36 8.27
N ASN A 88 -1.17 -12.99 8.42
CA ASN A 88 -2.05 -12.62 7.31
C ASN A 88 -2.28 -11.12 7.33
N VAL A 89 -2.18 -10.50 6.16
CA VAL A 89 -2.59 -9.11 5.93
C VAL A 89 -3.57 -9.13 4.78
N ALA A 90 -4.76 -8.60 5.03
CA ALA A 90 -5.76 -8.37 3.99
C ALA A 90 -5.85 -6.87 3.75
N PHE A 91 -5.77 -6.48 2.48
CA PHE A 91 -6.00 -5.13 2.03
C PHE A 91 -7.18 -5.16 1.06
N SER A 92 -8.22 -4.39 1.35
CA SER A 92 -9.36 -4.22 0.45
C SER A 92 -9.31 -2.83 -0.18
N THR A 93 -9.54 -2.76 -1.49
CA THR A 93 -9.40 -1.49 -2.24
C THR A 93 -10.46 -0.45 -1.89
N LEU A 94 -11.59 -0.92 -1.38
CA LEU A 94 -12.77 -0.12 -1.04
C LEU A 94 -12.86 0.18 0.46
N GLU A 95 -12.08 -0.51 1.28
CA GLU A 95 -12.13 -0.36 2.73
C GLU A 95 -11.69 1.03 3.17
N GLY A 96 -12.43 1.62 4.11
CA GLY A 96 -12.18 2.97 4.60
C GLY A 96 -12.55 4.09 3.62
N ARG A 97 -13.17 3.80 2.47
CA ARG A 97 -13.53 4.81 1.45
C ARG A 97 -15.04 5.06 1.42
N PRO A 98 -15.52 6.31 1.60
CA PRO A 98 -16.96 6.59 1.74
C PRO A 98 -17.79 6.23 0.51
N SER A 99 -17.27 6.42 -0.71
CA SER A 99 -17.97 6.02 -1.94
C SER A 99 -17.88 4.52 -2.25
N ALA A 100 -17.37 3.67 -1.34
CA ALA A 100 -17.42 2.22 -1.49
C ALA A 100 -18.86 1.70 -1.68
N PHE A 101 -19.83 2.29 -0.96
CA PHE A 101 -21.25 1.95 -1.09
C PHE A 101 -21.87 2.40 -2.43
N HIS A 102 -21.26 3.39 -3.10
CA HIS A 102 -21.70 3.93 -4.38
C HIS A 102 -20.62 3.75 -5.46
N PHE A 103 -19.93 2.61 -5.45
CA PHE A 103 -18.81 2.32 -6.33
C PHE A 103 -19.17 2.46 -7.82
N GLU A 104 -20.37 2.04 -8.21
CA GLU A 104 -20.90 2.14 -9.58
C GLU A 104 -20.92 3.58 -10.11
N HIS A 105 -21.04 4.58 -9.23
CA HIS A 105 -21.10 5.99 -9.62
C HIS A 105 -19.76 6.72 -9.48
N SER A 106 -18.78 6.14 -8.77
CA SER A 106 -17.47 6.76 -8.54
C SER A 106 -16.45 6.29 -9.59
N LYS A 107 -16.29 7.08 -10.66
CA LYS A 107 -15.24 6.83 -11.68
C LYS A 107 -13.83 6.80 -11.08
N LEU A 108 -13.58 7.59 -10.03
CA LEU A 108 -12.28 7.63 -9.35
C LEU A 108 -11.95 6.30 -8.68
N LEU A 109 -12.91 5.72 -7.93
CA LEU A 109 -12.72 4.42 -7.32
C LEU A 109 -12.63 3.30 -8.35
N GLN A 110 -13.40 3.36 -9.43
CA GLN A 110 -13.33 2.36 -10.52
C GLN A 110 -11.96 2.33 -11.20
N VAL A 111 -11.38 3.50 -11.51
CA VAL A 111 -10.03 3.57 -12.09
C VAL A 111 -8.99 3.10 -11.08
N SER A 112 -9.18 3.40 -9.79
CA SER A 112 -8.30 2.92 -8.72
C SER A 112 -8.34 1.38 -8.60
N HIS A 113 -9.54 0.80 -8.68
CA HIS A 113 -9.80 -0.63 -8.59
C HIS A 113 -9.30 -1.41 -9.81
N ARG A 114 -9.37 -0.79 -11.01
CA ARG A 114 -8.77 -1.29 -12.26
C ARG A 114 -7.26 -1.09 -12.25
N GLY A 115 -6.54 -2.05 -11.66
CA GLY A 115 -5.08 -2.04 -11.55
C GLY A 115 -4.40 -3.05 -12.47
N ALA A 116 -3.33 -2.62 -13.14
CA ALA A 116 -2.30 -3.51 -13.72
C ALA A 116 -1.24 -3.84 -12.63
N PRO A 117 -0.08 -4.46 -12.92
CA PRO A 117 0.68 -5.26 -11.96
C PRO A 117 1.02 -4.52 -10.65
N PHE A 118 1.08 -5.26 -9.55
CA PHE A 118 1.32 -4.77 -8.19
C PHE A 118 2.74 -5.08 -7.76
N SER A 119 3.29 -4.22 -6.90
CA SER A 119 4.59 -4.42 -6.26
C SER A 119 4.42 -4.23 -4.77
N LEU A 120 4.74 -5.26 -3.99
CA LEU A 120 4.93 -5.11 -2.56
C LEU A 120 6.36 -4.65 -2.33
N SER A 121 6.57 -3.62 -1.54
CA SER A 121 7.90 -3.21 -1.09
C SER A 121 8.01 -3.39 0.41
N ARG A 122 8.97 -4.22 0.83
CA ARG A 122 9.33 -4.37 2.24
C ARG A 122 10.36 -3.31 2.62
N TYR A 123 10.12 -2.59 3.71
CA TYR A 123 11.13 -1.73 4.33
C TYR A 123 11.58 -2.40 5.63
N ASN A 124 12.84 -2.85 5.68
CA ASN A 124 13.38 -3.42 6.91
C ASN A 124 13.82 -2.27 7.83
N ALA A 125 13.09 -2.04 8.91
CA ALA A 125 13.46 -1.09 9.94
C ALA A 125 14.47 -1.73 10.90
N THR A 126 15.70 -1.98 10.42
CA THR A 126 16.79 -2.36 11.32
C THR A 126 17.52 -1.08 11.77
N SER A 127 17.26 -0.70 13.03
CA SER A 127 18.02 0.20 13.90
C SER A 127 18.77 1.40 13.27
N ARG A 128 18.29 2.61 13.58
CA ARG A 128 19.04 3.90 13.48
C ARG A 128 19.52 4.37 12.10
N GLY A 129 18.81 4.03 11.02
CA GLY A 129 19.06 4.58 9.69
C GLY A 129 17.81 5.23 9.12
N ARG A 130 17.79 6.57 9.06
CA ARG A 130 16.78 7.39 8.36
C ARG A 130 16.56 6.84 6.94
N CYS A 131 15.42 6.18 6.69
CA CYS A 131 14.98 5.89 5.33
C CYS A 131 14.61 7.23 4.67
N LYS A 132 15.57 7.87 3.98
CA LYS A 132 15.25 8.98 3.09
C LYS A 132 14.33 8.43 2.00
N GLY A 133 13.04 8.74 2.12
CA GLY A 133 12.12 8.69 0.99
C GLY A 133 12.68 9.60 -0.09
N GLU A 134 13.26 9.01 -1.13
CA GLU A 134 13.63 9.75 -2.32
C GLU A 134 12.34 10.22 -3.01
N LYS A 135 11.90 11.42 -2.66
CA LYS A 135 11.08 12.24 -3.56
C LYS A 135 11.91 12.42 -4.82
N ARG A 136 11.63 11.64 -5.86
CA ARG A 136 12.04 11.98 -7.21
C ARG A 136 10.84 12.65 -7.90
N PRO A 137 10.73 13.99 -7.89
CA PRO A 137 9.82 14.66 -8.80
C PRO A 137 10.27 14.37 -10.25
N PRO A 138 9.34 14.27 -11.22
CA PRO A 138 9.72 14.14 -12.62
C PRO A 138 10.47 15.41 -13.02
N LYS A 139 11.72 15.26 -13.49
CA LYS A 139 12.40 16.37 -14.18
C LYS A 139 11.84 16.47 -15.59
N SER A 140 11.42 17.70 -15.90
CA SER A 140 11.17 18.28 -17.21
C SER A 140 12.27 17.95 -18.23
#